data_AF-A0A3B0PQT4-F1
#
_entry.id   AF-A0A3B0PQT4-F1
#
_cell.length_a   1.000
_cell.length_b   1.000
_cell.length_c   1.000
_cell.angle_alpha   90.00
_cell.angle_beta   90.00
_cell.angle_gamma   90.00
#
_symmetry.space_group_name_H-M   'P 1'
#
loop_
_entity.id
_entity.type
_entity.pdbx_description
1 polymer ?
#
loop_
_entity_poly.entity_id
_entity_poly.type
_entity_poly.pdbx_seq_one_letter_code
_entity_poly.pdbx_strand_id
1 'polypeptide(L)'
;MEKIISTPLARALAAKLGIDITQVKGTGPQGRILKDDVANFSKAPTSAPQTTPVASTEAPKAVAPVASLDGKREKITPIRKTIAKAMVNSRDSVAYFSLVNEINVSRLW
;
A
#
# COMPACT_ATOMS: atom_id res chain seq x y z
N MET A 1 14.18 27.40 20.49
CA MET A 1 14.44 25.99 20.16
C MET A 1 13.26 25.48 19.34
N GLU A 2 13.43 25.39 18.03
CA GLU A 2 12.35 25.06 17.10
C GLU A 2 11.95 23.58 17.28
N LYS A 3 10.69 23.33 17.63
CA LYS A 3 10.23 21.97 17.99
C LYS A 3 9.84 21.21 16.74
N ILE A 4 10.79 20.48 16.17
CA ILE A 4 10.54 19.61 15.01
C ILE A 4 9.59 18.48 15.39
N ILE A 5 8.48 18.38 14.67
CA ILE A 5 7.44 17.36 14.89
C ILE A 5 7.99 16.02 14.38
N SER A 6 8.43 15.16 15.29
CA SER A 6 9.04 13.86 14.98
C SER A 6 8.37 12.75 15.78
N THR A 7 8.27 11.56 15.20
CA THR A 7 7.90 10.37 15.98
C THR A 7 9.03 10.01 16.96
N PRO A 8 8.73 9.53 18.19
CA PRO A 8 9.77 9.15 19.16
C PRO A 8 10.75 8.11 18.61
N LEU A 9 10.25 7.21 17.76
CA LEU A 9 11.02 6.15 17.14
C LEU A 9 11.99 6.69 16.06
N ALA A 10 11.59 7.69 15.28
CA ALA A 10 12.48 8.37 14.34
C ALA A 10 13.62 9.12 15.08
N ARG A 11 13.31 9.75 16.22
CA ARG A 11 14.32 10.44 17.05
C ARG A 11 15.36 9.47 17.63
N ALA A 12 14.91 8.32 18.12
CA ALA A 12 15.80 7.28 18.62
C ALA A 12 16.69 6.68 17.52
N LEU A 13 16.17 6.52 16.29
CA LEU A 13 16.96 6.03 15.17
C LEU A 13 17.95 7.06 14.62
N ALA A 14 17.56 8.33 14.55
CA ALA A 14 18.45 9.40 14.13
C ALA A 14 19.64 9.55 15.10
N ALA A 15 19.39 9.46 16.42
CA ALA A 15 20.44 9.47 17.43
C ALA A 15 21.40 8.27 17.31
N LYS A 16 20.89 7.08 16.97
CA LYS A 16 21.71 5.88 16.75
C LYS A 16 22.56 5.94 15.49
N LEU A 17 22.06 6.60 14.44
CA LEU A 17 22.73 6.74 13.15
C LEU A 17 23.57 8.02 13.05
N GLY A 18 23.59 8.86 14.10
CA GLY A 18 24.31 10.13 14.11
C GLY A 18 23.74 11.18 13.15
N ILE A 19 22.46 11.06 12.77
CA ILE A 19 21.80 11.93 11.79
C ILE A 19 21.13 13.09 12.52
N ASP A 20 21.37 14.31 12.03
CA ASP A 20 20.64 15.49 12.52
C ASP A 20 19.22 15.51 11.95
N ILE A 21 18.24 15.48 12.85
CA ILE A 21 16.80 15.47 12.54
C ILE A 21 16.37 16.77 11.87
N THR A 22 17.13 17.86 12.04
CA THR A 22 16.86 19.15 11.38
C THR A 22 16.98 19.08 9.86
N GLN A 23 17.79 18.15 9.33
CA GLN A 23 18.05 18.01 7.90
C GLN A 23 17.14 16.97 7.23
N VAL A 24 16.36 16.22 8.02
CA VAL A 24 15.49 15.17 7.50
C VAL A 24 14.12 15.77 7.15
N LYS A 25 13.77 15.74 5.87
CA LYS A 25 12.44 16.13 5.39
C LYS A 25 11.39 15.09 5.83
N GLY A 26 10.46 15.50 6.68
CA GLY A 26 9.37 14.63 7.15
C GLY A 26 8.26 14.47 6.11
N THR A 27 7.88 13.23 5.80
CA THR A 27 6.82 12.92 4.82
C THR A 27 5.49 12.55 5.50
N GLY A 28 5.44 12.52 6.84
CA GLY A 28 4.26 12.17 7.62
C GLY A 28 3.20 13.28 7.73
N PRO A 29 2.03 12.97 8.32
CA PRO A 29 0.95 13.94 8.53
C PRO A 29 1.45 15.14 9.35
N GLN A 30 1.14 16.35 8.88
CA GLN A 30 1.64 17.62 9.46
C GLN A 30 3.18 17.78 9.40
N GLY A 31 3.83 17.21 8.38
CA GLY A 31 5.29 17.31 8.20
C GLY A 31 6.08 16.47 9.22
N ARG A 32 5.45 15.44 9.81
CA ARG A 32 6.06 14.62 10.85
C ARG A 32 7.13 13.69 10.28
N ILE A 33 8.30 13.65 10.93
CA ILE A 33 9.39 12.74 10.54
C ILE A 33 9.10 11.30 11.01
N LEU A 34 9.08 10.37 10.07
CA LEU A 34 8.87 8.93 10.27
C LEU A 34 10.21 8.17 10.29
N LYS A 35 10.16 6.90 10.70
CA LYS A 35 11.33 5.99 10.69
C LYS A 35 11.94 5.89 9.29
N ASP A 36 11.08 5.78 8.28
CA ASP A 36 11.50 5.56 6.90
C ASP A 36 12.21 6.79 6.33
N ASP A 37 11.81 8.00 6.75
CA ASP A 37 12.47 9.25 6.33
C ASP A 37 13.93 9.31 6.83
N VAL A 38 14.19 8.92 8.08
CA VAL A 38 15.54 8.84 8.66
C VAL A 38 16.37 7.73 8.00
N ALA A 39 15.75 6.58 7.71
CA ALA A 39 16.42 5.46 7.04
C ALA A 39 16.79 5.79 5.59
N ASN A 40 15.93 6.53 4.89
CA ASN A 40 16.20 6.99 3.52
C ASN A 40 17.26 8.08 3.49
N PHE A 41 17.26 8.99 4.48
CA PHE A 41 18.33 9.99 4.62
C PHE A 41 19.70 9.33 4.88
N SER A 42 19.75 8.26 5.68
CA SER A 42 20.98 7.48 5.90
C SER A 42 21.52 6.79 4.64
N LYS A 43 20.66 6.52 3.64
CA LYS A 43 21.03 5.85 2.38
C LYS A 43 21.37 6.82 1.25
N ALA A 44 21.11 8.12 1.45
CA ALA A 44 21.38 9.13 0.44
C ALA A 44 22.62 9.95 0.84
N PRO A 45 23.78 9.72 0.22
CA PRO A 45 24.83 10.72 0.23
C PRO A 45 24.47 11.87 -0.73
N THR A 46 24.54 13.08 -0.18
CA THR A 46 24.87 14.39 -0.78
C THR A 46 25.07 14.44 -2.32
N SER A 47 24.30 15.31 -3.01
CA SER A 47 24.54 15.89 -4.36
C SER A 47 26.02 16.23 -4.61
N ALA A 48 26.67 16.17 -5.78
CA ALA A 48 26.43 16.03 -7.24
C ALA A 48 27.84 15.82 -7.90
N PRO A 49 28.11 15.95 -9.24
CA PRO A 49 27.36 15.79 -10.49
C PRO A 49 27.94 14.67 -11.42
N GLN A 50 27.21 14.35 -12.49
CA GLN A 50 27.52 13.49 -13.66
C GLN A 50 28.85 12.70 -13.67
N THR A 51 28.75 11.37 -13.68
CA THR A 51 29.48 10.50 -14.62
C THR A 51 28.68 9.21 -14.83
N THR A 52 28.37 8.89 -16.08
CA THR A 52 27.97 7.56 -16.54
C THR A 52 29.12 6.57 -16.28
N PRO A 53 28.80 5.33 -15.86
CA PRO A 53 29.17 4.22 -16.73
C PRO A 53 28.07 3.14 -16.85
N VAL A 54 28.18 2.45 -17.97
CA VAL A 54 27.29 1.48 -18.58
C VAL A 54 27.23 0.17 -17.79
N ALA A 55 26.03 -0.36 -17.50
CA ALA A 55 25.74 -1.80 -17.45
C ALA A 55 24.23 -2.07 -17.32
N SER A 56 23.64 -2.57 -18.41
CA SER A 56 22.47 -3.45 -18.52
C SER A 56 21.34 -3.30 -17.49
N THR A 57 20.39 -2.41 -17.79
CA THR A 57 18.99 -2.61 -17.39
C THR A 57 18.30 -3.37 -18.52
N GLU A 58 17.85 -4.59 -18.23
CA GLU A 58 16.82 -5.24 -19.04
C GLU A 58 15.67 -4.25 -19.21
N ALA A 59 15.41 -3.87 -20.46
CA ALA A 59 14.24 -3.08 -20.79
C ALA A 59 13.01 -3.81 -20.24
N PRO A 60 12.14 -3.15 -19.45
CA PRO A 60 10.84 -3.74 -19.15
C PRO A 60 10.17 -3.99 -20.49
N LYS A 61 9.92 -5.27 -20.78
CA LYS A 61 9.19 -5.75 -21.94
C LYS A 61 7.96 -4.85 -22.09
N ALA A 62 7.92 -4.07 -23.17
CA ALA A 62 6.80 -3.20 -23.46
C ALA A 62 5.55 -4.07 -23.50
N VAL A 63 4.75 -3.98 -22.43
CA VAL A 63 3.45 -4.63 -22.38
C VAL A 63 2.66 -3.97 -23.50
N ALA A 64 2.28 -4.75 -24.51
CA ALA A 64 1.41 -4.29 -25.59
C ALA A 64 0.23 -3.53 -24.98
N PRO A 65 -0.24 -2.43 -25.60
CA PRO A 65 -1.36 -1.67 -25.07
C PRO A 65 -2.55 -2.60 -24.97
N VAL A 66 -2.85 -3.03 -23.74
CA VAL A 66 -4.10 -3.70 -23.42
C VAL A 66 -5.19 -2.74 -23.86
N ALA A 67 -6.04 -3.19 -24.79
CA ALA A 67 -7.17 -2.42 -25.25
C ALA A 67 -7.87 -1.81 -24.02
N SER A 68 -7.95 -0.48 -23.96
CA SER A 68 -8.58 0.19 -22.84
C SER A 68 -10.06 -0.19 -22.87
N LEU A 69 -10.44 -1.15 -22.05
CA LEU A 69 -11.84 -1.46 -21.80
C LEU A 69 -12.45 -0.18 -21.23
N ASP A 70 -13.44 0.37 -21.95
CA ASP A 70 -14.20 1.52 -21.49
C ASP A 70 -14.98 1.12 -20.23
N GLY A 71 -14.34 1.32 -19.08
CA GLY A 71 -14.86 0.97 -17.77
C GLY A 71 -14.95 2.20 -16.89
N LYS A 72 -16.15 2.48 -16.37
CA LYS A 72 -16.32 3.48 -15.32
C LYS A 72 -15.90 2.89 -13.99
N ARG A 73 -14.87 3.47 -13.36
CA ARG A 73 -14.39 3.04 -12.04
C ARG A 73 -15.08 3.85 -10.95
N GLU A 74 -15.94 3.20 -10.19
CA GLU A 74 -16.59 3.79 -9.02
C GLU A 74 -15.87 3.37 -7.73
N LYS A 75 -15.86 4.25 -6.72
CA LYS A 75 -15.26 3.95 -5.42
C LYS A 75 -16.16 2.96 -4.67
N ILE A 76 -15.56 1.90 -4.12
CA ILE A 76 -16.25 0.97 -3.23
C ILE A 76 -16.62 1.70 -1.93
N THR A 77 -17.90 1.65 -1.57
CA THR A 77 -18.39 2.16 -0.28
C THR A 77 -17.93 1.26 0.87
N PRO A 78 -17.78 1.79 2.10
CA PRO A 78 -17.37 0.99 3.26
C PRO A 78 -18.29 -0.21 3.54
N ILE A 79 -19.60 -0.04 3.39
CA ILE A 79 -20.60 -1.13 3.54
C ILE A 79 -20.36 -2.24 2.50
N ARG A 80 -20.12 -1.87 1.23
CA ARG A 80 -19.82 -2.87 0.19
C ARG A 80 -18.52 -3.61 0.50
N LYS A 81 -17.53 -2.91 1.06
CA LYS A 81 -16.25 -3.52 1.47
C LYS A 81 -16.43 -4.53 2.62
N THR A 82 -17.26 -4.20 3.63
CA THR A 82 -17.52 -5.13 4.75
C THR A 82 -18.31 -6.35 4.30
N ILE A 83 -19.34 -6.19 3.47
CA ILE A 83 -20.09 -7.31 2.88
C ILE A 83 -19.15 -8.21 2.08
N ALA A 84 -18.33 -7.64 1.19
CA ALA A 84 -17.39 -8.42 0.40
C ALA A 84 -16.41 -9.21 1.28
N LYS A 85 -15.86 -8.58 2.34
CA LYS A 85 -14.97 -9.28 3.29
C LYS A 85 -15.66 -10.45 3.98
N ALA A 86 -16.91 -10.29 4.41
CA ALA A 86 -17.68 -11.35 5.04
C ALA A 86 -18.00 -12.50 4.07
N MET A 87 -18.36 -12.18 2.83
CA MET A 87 -18.65 -13.18 1.79
C MET A 87 -17.42 -14.00 1.43
N VAL A 88 -16.26 -13.34 1.27
CA VAL A 88 -14.98 -14.03 0.99
C VAL A 88 -14.62 -14.95 2.17
N ASN A 89 -14.66 -14.44 3.40
CA ASN A 89 -14.37 -15.26 4.58
C ASN A 89 -15.31 -16.48 4.70
N SER A 90 -16.60 -16.33 4.41
CA SER A 90 -17.56 -17.44 4.43
C SER A 90 -17.26 -18.50 3.38
N ARG A 91 -16.81 -18.10 2.19
CA ARG A 91 -16.44 -19.05 1.14
C ARG A 91 -15.12 -19.75 1.41
N ASP A 92 -14.17 -19.06 2.02
CA ASP A 92 -12.83 -19.63 2.27
C ASP A 92 -12.82 -20.53 3.51
N SER A 93 -13.62 -20.23 4.53
CA SER A 93 -13.64 -20.97 5.80
C SER A 93 -14.53 -22.21 5.81
N VAL A 94 -15.52 -22.30 4.91
CA VAL A 94 -16.51 -23.38 4.91
C VAL A 94 -16.44 -24.16 3.59
N ALA A 95 -16.43 -25.48 3.67
CA ALA A 95 -16.60 -26.34 2.49
C ALA A 95 -18.02 -26.20 1.94
N TYR A 96 -18.17 -25.45 0.85
CA TYR A 96 -19.46 -25.19 0.24
C TYR A 96 -19.93 -26.38 -0.61
N PHE A 97 -21.10 -26.91 -0.30
CA PHE A 97 -21.80 -27.89 -1.14
C PHE A 97 -23.27 -27.50 -1.28
N SER A 98 -23.86 -27.78 -2.43
CA SER A 98 -25.27 -27.51 -2.72
C SER A 98 -26.06 -28.81 -2.72
N LEU A 99 -27.18 -28.84 -2.01
CA LEU A 99 -28.19 -29.90 -2.09
C LEU A 99 -29.44 -29.32 -2.76
N VAL A 100 -30.04 -30.10 -3.66
CA VAL A 100 -31.27 -29.73 -4.37
C VAL A 100 -32.30 -30.82 -4.09
N ASN A 101 -33.44 -30.41 -3.54
CA ASN A 101 -34.56 -31.30 -3.24
C ASN A 101 -35.81 -30.79 -3.97
N GLU A 102 -36.65 -31.72 -4.41
CA GLU A 102 -37.97 -31.44 -4.97
C GLU A 102 -39.02 -31.48 -3.87
N ILE A 103 -39.93 -30.49 -3.86
CA ILE A 103 -41.01 -30.41 -2.87
C ILE A 103 -42.33 -30.27 -3.62
N ASN A 104 -43.24 -31.22 -3.36
CA ASN A 104 -44.61 -31.15 -3.87
C ASN A 104 -45.43 -30.16 -3.03
N VAL A 105 -45.86 -29.06 -3.64
CA VAL A 105 -46.69 -28.01 -3.02
C VAL A 105 -48.17 -28.09 -3.43
N SER A 106 -48.63 -29.25 -3.92
CA SER A 106 -49.99 -29.43 -4.45
C SER A 106 -51.12 -29.29 -3.42
N ARG A 107 -50.84 -29.09 -2.13
CA ARG A 107 -51.85 -28.77 -1.10
C ARG A 107 -51.83 -27.30 -0.63
N LEU A 108 -50.90 -26.49 -1.16
CA LEU A 108 -50.75 -25.08 -0.78
C LEU A 108 -51.60 -24.12 -1.64
N TRP A 109 -52.27 -24.68 -2.65
CA TRP A 109 -53.27 -24.05 -3.52
C TRP A 109 -54.60 -24.79 -3.31
#